data_AF-V9IE39-F1
#
_entry.id   AF-V9IE39-F1
#
_cell.length_a   1.000
_cell.length_b   1.000
_cell.length_c   1.000
_cell.angle_alpha   90.00
_cell.angle_beta   90.00
_cell.angle_gamma   90.00
#
_symmetry.space_group_name_H-M   'P 1'
#
loop_
_entity.id
_entity.type
_entity.pdbx_description
1 polymer ?
#
loop_
_entity_poly.entity_id
_entity_poly.type
_entity_poly.pdbx_seq_one_letter_code
_entity_poly.pdbx_strand_id
1 'polypeptide(L)'
;MIWTLPQIFLNIFWVTYPLLISDNSLWCVSAWNDNGKAGLVDEKAADILYRTDFFPGLGWMLTRQLWTELSPKWPKAYWDDWIRQPEQRRNRACIRPEISRTRTFGKTGVSNGMFYERHLKYIKLNTEFVYFTKMNLTYLLKDNYDINFVNEVYQSTVVSFSELKSGKVVAPGTVRIPYYSRQAYKNTAKQFGLMDDFRSGVPRTGYRGVVTFFYKGRRVHLAPSANWNGYDITWS
;
A
#
# COMPACT_ATOMS: atom_id res chain seq x y z
N MET A 1 30.37 4.29 3.51
CA MET A 1 29.54 5.02 4.50
C MET A 1 28.41 4.07 4.90
N ILE A 2 28.26 3.75 6.18
CA ILE A 2 27.18 2.88 6.70
C ILE A 2 26.02 3.80 7.12
N TRP A 3 24.84 3.62 6.53
CA TRP A 3 23.66 4.42 6.85
C TRP A 3 22.89 3.79 8.03
N THR A 4 22.30 4.62 8.89
CA THR A 4 21.53 4.17 10.05
C THR A 4 20.04 4.00 9.73
N LEU A 5 19.32 3.20 10.53
CA LEU A 5 17.87 3.03 10.40
C LEU A 5 17.09 4.38 10.42
N PRO A 6 17.42 5.35 11.30
CA PRO A 6 16.83 6.69 11.23
C PRO A 6 17.06 7.40 9.90
N GLN A 7 18.26 7.29 9.30
CA GLN A 7 18.55 7.91 8.01
C GLN A 7 17.73 7.25 6.89
N ILE A 8 17.60 5.92 6.88
CA ILE A 8 16.75 5.18 5.94
C ILE A 8 15.27 5.59 6.09
N PHE A 9 14.80 5.76 7.32
CA PHE A 9 13.43 6.20 7.62
C PHE A 9 13.17 7.65 7.21
N LEU A 10 14.04 8.60 7.56
CA LEU A 10 13.83 10.01 7.24
C LEU A 10 13.95 10.30 5.74
N ASN A 11 14.75 9.50 5.01
CA ASN A 11 15.02 9.73 3.60
C ASN A 11 13.73 9.74 2.75
N ILE A 12 12.82 8.77 2.95
CA ILE A 12 11.56 8.71 2.19
C ILE A 12 10.71 9.95 2.43
N PHE A 13 10.64 10.48 3.66
CA PHE A 13 9.84 11.68 3.94
C PHE A 13 10.46 12.93 3.34
N TRP A 14 11.77 13.09 3.46
CA TRP A 14 12.49 14.23 2.91
C TRP A 14 12.28 14.37 1.39
N VAL A 15 12.45 13.26 0.65
CA VAL A 15 12.37 13.26 -0.82
C VAL A 15 10.94 13.29 -1.36
N THR A 16 9.95 12.80 -0.60
CA THR A 16 8.53 12.82 -1.01
C THR A 16 7.76 14.02 -0.49
N TYR A 17 8.31 14.81 0.45
CA TYR A 17 7.68 16.03 0.93
C TYR A 17 7.32 17.01 -0.19
N PRO A 18 8.18 17.31 -1.19
CA PRO A 18 7.80 18.17 -2.31
C PRO A 18 6.62 17.64 -3.13
N LEU A 19 6.46 16.32 -3.24
CA LEU A 19 5.30 15.70 -3.90
C LEU A 19 4.03 15.89 -3.06
N LEU A 20 4.12 15.67 -1.74
CA LEU A 20 2.99 15.85 -0.83
C LEU A 20 2.46 17.29 -0.80
N ILE A 21 3.35 18.29 -1.00
CA ILE A 21 2.97 19.70 -1.05
C ILE A 21 2.41 20.11 -2.41
N SER A 22 2.91 19.54 -3.51
CA SER A 22 2.52 19.94 -4.87
C SER A 22 1.31 19.18 -5.42
N ASP A 23 1.10 17.93 -5.02
CA ASP A 23 -0.02 17.10 -5.47
C ASP A 23 -1.14 17.07 -4.41
N ASN A 24 -2.19 17.88 -4.61
CA ASN A 24 -3.36 17.97 -3.70
C ASN A 24 -4.18 16.67 -3.61
N SER A 25 -3.93 15.70 -4.49
CA SER A 25 -4.53 14.37 -4.37
C SER A 25 -3.76 13.44 -3.42
N LEU A 26 -2.60 13.88 -2.92
CA LEU A 26 -1.91 13.25 -1.80
C LEU A 26 -2.31 13.92 -0.49
N TRP A 27 -2.30 13.14 0.58
CA TRP A 27 -2.57 13.65 1.95
C TRP A 27 -1.65 13.05 3.00
N CYS A 28 -0.93 11.97 2.66
CA CYS A 28 0.12 11.47 3.54
C CYS A 28 1.24 10.77 2.77
N VAL A 29 2.36 10.60 3.45
CA VAL A 29 3.39 9.62 3.09
C VAL A 29 3.49 8.66 4.26
N SER A 30 3.46 7.36 4.02
CA SER A 30 3.65 6.35 5.05
C SER A 30 4.90 5.53 4.77
N ALA A 31 5.61 5.17 5.83
CA ALA A 31 6.72 4.23 5.84
C ALA A 31 6.26 2.76 5.81
N TRP A 32 4.96 2.49 5.79
CA TRP A 32 4.39 1.17 6.01
C TRP A 32 3.78 0.55 4.75
N ASN A 33 4.08 -0.72 4.53
CA ASN A 33 3.38 -1.59 3.59
C ASN A 33 2.61 -2.65 4.40
N ASP A 34 1.26 -2.57 4.41
CA ASP A 34 0.41 -3.54 5.12
C ASP A 34 0.60 -5.00 4.65
N ASN A 35 0.94 -5.20 3.37
CA ASN A 35 1.26 -6.52 2.80
C ASN A 35 2.78 -6.77 2.68
N GLY A 36 3.59 -6.01 3.42
CA GLY A 36 5.05 -5.99 3.34
C GLY A 36 5.79 -7.19 3.95
N LYS A 37 5.18 -8.39 3.95
CA LYS A 37 5.80 -9.60 4.52
C LYS A 37 6.90 -10.14 3.59
N ALA A 38 7.90 -10.82 4.15
CA ALA A 38 8.87 -11.57 3.35
C ALA A 38 8.14 -12.56 2.41
N GLY A 39 8.56 -12.62 1.14
CA GLY A 39 7.90 -13.39 0.09
C GLY A 39 6.67 -12.74 -0.55
N LEU A 40 6.16 -11.62 0.01
CA LEU A 40 5.09 -10.78 -0.57
C LEU A 40 5.60 -9.44 -1.11
N VAL A 41 6.90 -9.18 -0.97
CA VAL A 41 7.60 -8.02 -1.52
C VAL A 41 8.78 -8.47 -2.37
N ASP A 42 9.14 -7.65 -3.35
CA ASP A 42 10.41 -7.77 -4.05
C ASP A 42 11.51 -7.17 -3.18
N GLU A 43 12.29 -8.03 -2.54
CA GLU A 43 13.35 -7.62 -1.63
C GLU A 43 14.49 -6.87 -2.31
N LYS A 44 14.56 -6.90 -3.65
CA LYS A 44 15.55 -6.16 -4.44
C LYS A 44 15.05 -4.79 -4.87
N ALA A 45 13.75 -4.52 -4.72
CA ALA A 45 13.10 -3.31 -5.18
C ALA A 45 12.82 -2.33 -4.03
N ALA A 46 13.82 -2.10 -3.18
CA ALA A 46 13.70 -1.21 -2.03
C ALA A 46 13.33 0.23 -2.45
N ASP A 47 13.65 0.62 -3.67
CA ASP A 47 13.42 1.93 -4.28
C ASP A 47 12.03 2.14 -4.89
N ILE A 48 11.21 1.09 -4.99
CA ILE A 48 9.86 1.26 -5.53
C ILE A 48 8.94 1.87 -4.47
N LEU A 49 8.22 2.91 -4.86
CA LEU A 49 7.14 3.55 -4.12
C LEU A 49 5.83 3.45 -4.91
N TYR A 50 4.71 3.52 -4.21
CA TYR A 50 3.37 3.40 -4.77
C TYR A 50 2.45 4.45 -4.19
N ARG A 51 1.34 4.70 -4.89
CA ARG A 51 0.16 5.34 -4.30
C ARG A 51 -0.72 4.26 -3.65
N THR A 52 -1.44 4.63 -2.59
CA THR A 52 -2.43 3.77 -1.91
C THR A 52 -3.61 4.62 -1.44
N ASP A 53 -4.82 4.14 -1.67
CA ASP A 53 -6.05 4.71 -1.11
C ASP A 53 -6.27 4.28 0.34
N PHE A 54 -5.65 3.17 0.76
CA PHE A 54 -5.66 2.74 2.15
C PHE A 54 -4.69 3.59 2.96
N PHE A 55 -5.17 4.28 4.00
CA PHE A 55 -4.32 5.00 4.96
C PHE A 55 -3.59 4.02 5.89
N PRO A 56 -2.24 3.86 5.76
CA PRO A 56 -1.53 2.82 6.49
C PRO A 56 -1.13 3.27 7.91
N GLY A 57 -0.87 4.57 8.11
CA GLY A 57 -0.31 5.10 9.36
C GLY A 57 1.12 4.62 9.59
N LEU A 58 1.41 4.09 10.79
CA LEU A 58 2.63 3.36 11.18
C LEU A 58 3.96 4.00 10.70
N GLY A 59 4.15 5.25 11.10
CA GLY A 59 5.24 6.12 10.64
C GLY A 59 4.82 6.87 9.38
N TRP A 60 4.18 8.01 9.56
CA TRP A 60 3.59 8.76 8.46
C TRP A 60 3.77 10.27 8.65
N MET A 61 3.81 10.98 7.53
CA MET A 61 3.92 12.43 7.45
C MET A 61 2.62 13.01 6.93
N LEU A 62 2.20 14.13 7.52
CA LEU A 62 1.07 14.94 7.13
C LEU A 62 1.46 16.41 7.00
N THR A 63 0.66 17.19 6.28
CA THR A 63 0.82 18.64 6.20
C THR A 63 0.07 19.34 7.34
N ARG A 64 0.51 20.57 7.65
CA ARG A 64 -0.23 21.44 8.58
C ARG A 64 -1.64 21.73 8.08
N GLN A 65 -1.84 21.91 6.77
CA GLN A 65 -3.18 22.15 6.21
C GLN A 65 -4.12 20.97 6.49
N LEU A 66 -3.64 19.72 6.32
CA LEU A 66 -4.44 18.55 6.64
C LEU A 66 -4.82 18.50 8.12
N TRP A 67 -3.89 18.83 9.02
CA TRP A 67 -4.19 18.88 10.45
C TRP A 67 -5.28 19.93 10.78
N THR A 68 -5.22 21.11 10.15
CA THR A 68 -6.27 22.13 10.30
C THR A 68 -7.64 21.63 9.80
N GLU A 69 -7.67 20.78 8.77
CA GLU A 69 -8.91 20.14 8.30
C GLU A 69 -9.45 19.08 9.28
N LEU A 70 -8.57 18.26 9.86
CA LEU A 70 -8.97 17.11 10.67
C LEU A 70 -9.27 17.47 12.14
N SER A 71 -8.49 18.37 12.73
CA SER A 71 -8.54 18.66 14.18
C SER A 71 -9.90 19.15 14.71
N PRO A 72 -10.70 19.97 13.99
CA PRO A 72 -12.00 20.42 14.50
C PRO A 72 -13.05 19.30 14.58
N LYS A 73 -12.84 18.20 13.84
CA LYS A 73 -13.74 17.04 13.75
C LYS A 73 -13.08 15.75 14.26
N TRP A 74 -12.03 15.88 15.07
CA TRP A 74 -11.26 14.74 15.56
C TRP A 74 -12.15 13.80 16.39
N PRO A 75 -12.09 12.48 16.16
CA PRO A 75 -12.99 11.54 16.81
C PRO A 75 -12.56 11.27 18.26
N LYS A 76 -13.53 10.86 19.09
CA LYS A 76 -13.25 10.49 20.49
C LYS A 76 -12.44 9.19 20.63
N ALA A 77 -12.52 8.30 19.63
CA ALA A 77 -11.85 7.00 19.62
C ALA A 77 -11.60 6.53 18.17
N TYR A 78 -10.76 5.50 18.01
CA TYR A 78 -10.50 4.82 16.73
C TYR A 78 -10.14 5.77 15.58
N TRP A 79 -9.22 6.70 15.86
CA TRP A 79 -8.86 7.77 14.93
C TRP A 79 -8.34 7.26 13.58
N ASP A 80 -7.68 6.11 13.56
CA ASP A 80 -7.10 5.51 12.38
C ASP A 80 -8.15 4.82 11.49
N ASP A 81 -9.23 4.29 12.07
CA ASP A 81 -10.38 3.81 11.30
C ASP A 81 -11.27 4.98 10.85
N TRP A 82 -11.45 6.00 11.68
CA TRP A 82 -12.14 7.23 11.32
C TRP A 82 -11.47 7.95 10.14
N ILE A 83 -10.15 8.11 10.16
CA ILE A 83 -9.46 8.83 9.09
C ILE A 83 -9.60 8.08 7.74
N ARG A 84 -9.73 6.74 7.75
CA ARG A 84 -9.95 5.91 6.55
C ARG A 84 -11.35 6.09 5.93
N GLN A 85 -12.30 6.69 6.63
CA GLN A 85 -13.64 6.95 6.11
C GLN A 85 -13.60 7.95 4.94
N PRO A 86 -14.50 7.80 3.94
CA PRO A 86 -14.48 8.63 2.73
C PRO A 86 -14.68 10.13 3.03
N GLU A 87 -15.39 10.49 4.11
CA GLU A 87 -15.63 11.87 4.54
C GLU A 87 -14.32 12.59 4.95
N GLN A 88 -13.35 11.83 5.47
CA GLN A 88 -12.01 12.30 5.84
C GLN A 88 -11.05 12.13 4.67
N ARG A 89 -10.98 10.92 4.09
CA ARG A 89 -10.04 10.61 3.00
C ARG A 89 -10.27 11.48 1.77
N ARG A 90 -11.52 11.79 1.41
CA ARG A 90 -11.90 12.64 0.27
C ARG A 90 -11.21 12.25 -1.04
N ASN A 91 -11.12 10.93 -1.29
CA ASN A 91 -10.44 10.35 -2.46
C ASN A 91 -8.96 10.74 -2.63
N ARG A 92 -8.28 11.13 -1.55
CA ARG A 92 -6.84 11.36 -1.52
C ARG A 92 -6.10 10.06 -1.23
N ALA A 93 -4.86 9.96 -1.72
CA ALA A 93 -4.01 8.79 -1.59
C ALA A 93 -2.75 9.10 -0.77
N CYS A 94 -2.13 8.07 -0.21
CA CYS A 94 -0.81 8.20 0.39
C CYS A 94 0.27 7.61 -0.51
N ILE A 95 1.51 8.07 -0.35
CA ILE A 95 2.67 7.33 -0.86
C ILE A 95 3.03 6.24 0.16
N ARG A 96 3.33 5.03 -0.31
CA ARG A 96 3.84 3.90 0.50
C ARG A 96 4.99 3.17 -0.20
N PRO A 97 5.93 2.55 0.51
CA PRO A 97 7.03 1.81 -0.12
C PRO A 97 6.69 0.37 -0.51
N GLU A 98 7.52 -0.26 -1.33
CA GLU A 98 7.55 -1.71 -1.51
C GLU A 98 7.96 -2.42 -0.22
N ILE A 99 9.07 -1.99 0.40
CA ILE A 99 9.59 -2.55 1.65
C ILE A 99 9.41 -1.52 2.76
N SER A 100 8.79 -1.90 3.90
CA SER A 100 8.52 -0.96 4.98
C SER A 100 9.80 -0.31 5.55
N ARG A 101 9.73 0.97 5.93
CA ARG A 101 10.79 1.71 6.64
C ARG A 101 10.56 1.79 8.16
N THR A 102 9.46 1.20 8.62
CA THR A 102 9.13 1.00 10.02
C THR A 102 8.81 -0.48 10.27
N ARG A 103 8.97 -0.91 11.51
CA ARG A 103 8.54 -2.21 12.02
C ARG A 103 7.94 -2.01 13.40
N THR A 104 6.84 -2.70 13.71
CA THR A 104 6.33 -2.72 15.08
C THR A 104 6.96 -3.86 15.87
N PHE A 105 7.26 -3.61 17.13
CA PHE A 105 7.72 -4.59 18.13
C PHE A 105 6.76 -4.70 19.32
N GLY A 106 5.64 -3.96 19.28
CA GLY A 106 4.65 -3.92 20.35
C GLY A 106 3.72 -5.12 20.31
N LYS A 107 4.14 -6.23 20.93
CA LYS A 107 3.30 -7.44 21.08
C LYS A 107 2.07 -7.18 21.96
N THR A 108 2.23 -6.37 23.00
CA THR A 108 1.16 -5.97 23.93
C THR A 108 0.75 -4.52 23.65
N GLY A 109 -0.54 -4.29 23.49
CA GLY A 109 -1.11 -2.97 23.22
C GLY A 109 -2.63 -2.99 23.28
N VAL A 110 -3.27 -1.89 22.91
CA VAL A 110 -4.73 -1.66 23.05
C VAL A 110 -5.59 -2.70 22.31
N SER A 111 -5.03 -3.42 21.32
CA SER A 111 -5.74 -4.37 20.46
C SER A 111 -5.58 -5.85 20.85
N ASN A 112 -5.11 -6.17 22.06
CA ASN A 112 -4.95 -7.55 22.56
C ASN A 112 -4.05 -8.47 21.68
N GLY A 113 -3.17 -7.90 20.84
CA GLY A 113 -2.06 -8.60 20.18
C GLY A 113 -2.41 -9.56 19.01
N MET A 114 -3.68 -9.93 18.80
CA MET A 114 -4.06 -10.94 17.78
C MET A 114 -3.66 -10.53 16.34
N PHE A 115 -3.80 -9.24 16.01
CA PHE A 115 -3.41 -8.70 14.71
C PHE A 115 -1.88 -8.61 14.54
N TYR A 116 -1.17 -8.35 15.63
CA TYR A 116 0.30 -8.34 15.65
C TYR A 116 0.87 -9.73 15.35
N GLU A 117 0.32 -10.76 16.01
CA GLU A 117 0.80 -12.14 15.88
C GLU A 117 0.57 -12.76 14.50
N ARG A 118 -0.50 -12.36 13.79
CA ARG A 118 -0.84 -12.90 12.46
C ARG A 118 -0.21 -12.13 11.30
N HIS A 119 -0.05 -10.81 11.44
CA HIS A 119 0.36 -9.94 10.33
C HIS A 119 1.56 -9.07 10.67
N LEU A 120 1.45 -8.20 11.67
CA LEU A 120 2.39 -7.07 11.80
C LEU A 120 3.84 -7.49 12.11
N LYS A 121 4.05 -8.54 12.90
CA LYS A 121 5.40 -8.99 13.27
C LYS A 121 6.22 -9.53 12.07
N TYR A 122 5.55 -9.89 10.98
CA TYR A 122 6.16 -10.47 9.78
C TYR A 122 6.53 -9.43 8.72
N ILE A 123 6.21 -8.15 8.96
CA ILE A 123 6.52 -7.07 8.01
C ILE A 123 8.03 -6.84 7.98
N LYS A 124 8.59 -6.90 6.78
CA LYS A 124 10.02 -6.76 6.51
C LYS A 124 10.41 -5.30 6.67
N LEU A 125 11.41 -5.07 7.53
CA LEU A 125 12.08 -3.77 7.63
C LEU A 125 13.17 -3.69 6.57
N ASN A 126 13.17 -2.61 5.80
CA ASN A 126 14.25 -2.30 4.89
C ASN A 126 15.52 -1.90 5.65
N THR A 127 16.64 -2.53 5.30
CA THR A 127 17.97 -2.22 5.85
C THR A 127 18.89 -1.53 4.84
N GLU A 128 18.47 -1.44 3.58
CA GLU A 128 19.27 -0.86 2.50
C GLU A 128 18.98 0.63 2.30
N PHE A 129 20.02 1.44 2.14
CA PHE A 129 19.81 2.86 1.84
C PHE A 129 19.49 3.07 0.36
N VAL A 130 18.41 3.81 0.08
CA VAL A 130 18.01 4.18 -1.28
C VAL A 130 18.33 5.65 -1.51
N TYR A 131 19.07 5.95 -2.58
CA TYR A 131 19.38 7.31 -3.00
C TYR A 131 18.22 7.92 -3.81
N PHE A 132 17.06 8.10 -3.17
CA PHE A 132 15.87 8.66 -3.82
C PHE A 132 16.10 10.05 -4.43
N THR A 133 17.04 10.83 -3.90
CA THR A 133 17.45 12.13 -4.46
C THR A 133 18.06 12.03 -5.87
N LYS A 134 18.51 10.85 -6.29
CA LYS A 134 19.02 10.58 -7.64
C LYS A 134 17.95 10.01 -8.58
N MET A 135 16.73 9.84 -8.11
CA MET A 135 15.63 9.22 -8.85
C MET A 135 14.60 10.27 -9.26
N ASN A 136 13.96 10.05 -10.41
CA ASN A 136 12.81 10.85 -10.81
C ASN A 136 11.54 10.28 -10.16
N LEU A 137 11.03 10.94 -9.12
CA LEU A 137 9.82 10.52 -8.40
C LEU A 137 8.52 11.09 -8.99
N THR A 138 8.59 11.83 -10.11
CA THR A 138 7.38 12.41 -10.74
C THR A 138 6.41 11.37 -11.27
N TYR A 139 6.82 10.10 -11.40
CA TYR A 139 5.91 9.00 -11.71
C TYR A 139 4.81 8.83 -10.64
N LEU A 140 5.04 9.31 -9.41
CA LEU A 140 4.08 9.26 -8.30
C LEU A 140 3.02 10.37 -8.34
N LEU A 141 3.19 11.40 -9.16
CA LEU A 141 2.18 12.43 -9.37
C LEU A 141 0.94 11.79 -9.99
N LYS A 142 -0.25 12.12 -9.48
CA LYS A 142 -1.48 11.40 -9.82
C LYS A 142 -1.70 11.22 -11.33
N ASP A 143 -1.53 12.26 -12.13
CA ASP A 143 -1.81 12.19 -13.57
C ASP A 143 -0.86 11.25 -14.31
N ASN A 144 0.40 11.19 -13.87
CA ASN A 144 1.38 10.23 -14.39
C ASN A 144 1.10 8.82 -13.85
N TYR A 145 0.81 8.70 -12.56
CA TYR A 145 0.63 7.43 -11.89
C TYR A 145 -0.62 6.71 -12.39
N ASP A 146 -1.77 7.39 -12.48
CA ASP A 146 -3.03 6.77 -12.89
C ASP A 146 -2.94 6.17 -14.29
N ILE A 147 -2.39 6.91 -15.26
CA ILE A 147 -2.26 6.43 -16.64
C ILE A 147 -1.34 5.21 -16.69
N ASN A 148 -0.13 5.33 -16.12
CA ASN A 148 0.86 4.26 -16.19
C ASN A 148 0.43 3.01 -15.40
N PHE A 149 -0.10 3.20 -14.19
CA PHE A 149 -0.51 2.10 -13.32
C PHE A 149 -1.73 1.36 -13.88
N VAL A 150 -2.75 2.06 -14.38
CA VAL A 150 -3.91 1.41 -15.01
C VAL A 150 -3.49 0.65 -16.25
N ASN A 151 -2.64 1.23 -17.10
CA ASN A 151 -2.13 0.54 -18.28
C ASN A 151 -1.34 -0.73 -17.91
N GLU A 152 -0.38 -0.62 -16.98
CA GLU A 152 0.40 -1.78 -16.51
C GLU A 152 -0.51 -2.89 -15.97
N VAL A 153 -1.45 -2.54 -15.07
CA VAL A 153 -2.34 -3.51 -14.42
C VAL A 153 -3.24 -4.21 -15.44
N TYR A 154 -3.91 -3.45 -16.31
CA TYR A 154 -4.95 -4.03 -17.17
C TYR A 154 -4.41 -4.62 -18.48
N GLN A 155 -3.18 -4.30 -18.88
CA GLN A 155 -2.46 -4.98 -19.96
C GLN A 155 -1.68 -6.22 -19.48
N SER A 156 -1.47 -6.38 -18.16
CA SER A 156 -0.84 -7.58 -17.59
C SER A 156 -1.62 -8.85 -17.92
N THR A 157 -0.88 -9.95 -18.12
CA THR A 157 -1.46 -11.26 -18.43
C THR A 157 -2.36 -11.73 -17.27
N VAL A 158 -3.58 -12.15 -17.60
CA VAL A 158 -4.53 -12.71 -16.62
C VAL A 158 -4.13 -14.13 -16.27
N VAL A 159 -4.04 -14.42 -14.97
CA VAL A 159 -3.71 -15.75 -14.44
C VAL A 159 -4.57 -16.10 -13.24
N SER A 160 -4.61 -17.39 -12.90
CA SER A 160 -5.18 -17.91 -11.66
C SER A 160 -4.15 -18.10 -10.55
N PHE A 161 -4.61 -18.22 -9.31
CA PHE A 161 -3.77 -18.63 -8.18
C PHE A 161 -3.08 -19.98 -8.44
N SER A 162 -3.79 -20.94 -9.03
CA SER A 162 -3.26 -22.28 -9.34
C SER A 162 -2.08 -22.24 -10.31
N GLU A 163 -2.16 -21.43 -11.37
CA GLU A 163 -1.08 -21.28 -12.34
C GLU A 163 0.16 -20.65 -11.72
N LEU A 164 -0.03 -19.60 -10.91
CA LEU A 164 1.07 -18.96 -10.17
C LEU A 164 1.69 -19.90 -9.14
N LYS A 165 0.88 -20.63 -8.36
CA LYS A 165 1.37 -21.56 -7.34
C LYS A 165 2.20 -22.69 -7.96
N SER A 166 1.76 -23.22 -9.10
CA SER A 166 2.42 -24.30 -9.83
C SER A 166 3.62 -23.85 -10.68
N GLY A 167 3.85 -22.54 -10.82
CA GLY A 167 4.95 -22.00 -11.62
C GLY A 167 4.75 -22.17 -13.13
N LYS A 168 3.52 -22.44 -13.58
CA LYS A 168 3.20 -22.70 -14.99
C LYS A 168 2.95 -21.44 -15.83
N VAL A 169 3.18 -20.26 -15.27
CA VAL A 169 2.97 -19.00 -15.99
C VAL A 169 4.15 -18.74 -16.91
N VAL A 170 3.97 -19.04 -18.20
CA VAL A 170 4.99 -18.86 -19.24
C VAL A 170 5.16 -17.39 -19.64
N ALA A 171 4.09 -16.59 -19.60
CA ALA A 171 4.14 -15.18 -19.99
C ALA A 171 5.21 -14.42 -19.16
N PRO A 172 6.03 -13.55 -19.78
CA PRO A 172 7.01 -12.76 -19.04
C PRO A 172 6.32 -11.63 -18.26
N GLY A 173 7.04 -11.09 -17.27
CA GLY A 173 6.65 -9.86 -16.58
C GLY A 173 5.50 -10.00 -15.58
N THR A 174 4.86 -8.86 -15.33
CA THR A 174 3.78 -8.69 -14.36
C THR A 174 2.50 -9.38 -14.80
N VAL A 175 1.74 -9.90 -13.83
CA VAL A 175 0.47 -10.60 -14.07
C VAL A 175 -0.65 -10.04 -13.22
N ARG A 176 -1.88 -10.31 -13.63
CA ARG A 176 -3.09 -9.87 -12.94
C ARG A 176 -4.01 -11.04 -12.62
N ILE A 177 -4.59 -11.02 -11.43
CA ILE A 177 -5.68 -11.91 -11.01
C ILE A 177 -6.92 -11.03 -10.81
N PRO A 178 -7.97 -11.18 -11.64
CA PRO A 178 -9.18 -10.40 -11.48
C PRO A 178 -10.02 -10.89 -10.29
N TYR A 179 -10.70 -9.98 -9.62
CA TYR A 179 -11.80 -10.27 -8.70
C TYR A 179 -13.04 -9.46 -9.07
N TYR A 180 -14.23 -10.04 -8.88
CA TYR A 180 -15.50 -9.42 -9.26
C TYR A 180 -16.47 -9.26 -8.08
N SER A 181 -16.08 -9.72 -6.89
CA SER A 181 -16.90 -9.59 -5.68
C SER A 181 -16.02 -9.54 -4.44
N ARG A 182 -16.60 -9.06 -3.34
CA ARG A 182 -15.97 -9.06 -2.01
C ARG A 182 -15.47 -10.44 -1.62
N GLN A 183 -16.28 -11.47 -1.85
CA GLN A 183 -15.93 -12.84 -1.46
C GLN A 183 -14.79 -13.39 -2.32
N ALA A 184 -14.79 -13.11 -3.63
CA ALA A 184 -13.70 -13.49 -4.52
C ALA A 184 -12.38 -12.84 -4.07
N TYR A 185 -12.38 -11.55 -3.77
CA TYR A 185 -11.21 -10.86 -3.22
C TYR A 185 -10.71 -11.54 -1.94
N LYS A 186 -11.59 -11.75 -0.94
CA LYS A 186 -11.19 -12.32 0.36
C LYS A 186 -10.62 -13.73 0.20
N ASN A 187 -11.22 -14.54 -0.66
CA ASN A 187 -10.74 -15.90 -0.94
C ASN A 187 -9.34 -15.88 -1.56
N THR A 188 -9.13 -15.06 -2.59
CA THR A 188 -7.83 -14.95 -3.26
C THR A 188 -6.77 -14.32 -2.35
N ALA A 189 -7.10 -13.26 -1.62
CA ALA A 189 -6.19 -12.62 -0.65
C ALA A 189 -5.69 -13.62 0.40
N LYS A 190 -6.60 -14.44 0.96
CA LYS A 190 -6.25 -15.51 1.91
C LYS A 190 -5.32 -16.57 1.31
N GLN A 191 -5.52 -16.95 0.05
CA GLN A 191 -4.64 -17.93 -0.63
C GLN A 191 -3.18 -17.47 -0.70
N PHE A 192 -2.95 -16.16 -0.80
CA PHE A 192 -1.61 -15.56 -0.79
C PHE A 192 -1.12 -15.15 0.60
N GLY A 193 -1.96 -15.20 1.64
CA GLY A 193 -1.62 -14.68 2.97
C GLY A 193 -1.57 -13.15 3.05
N LEU A 194 -2.21 -12.48 2.09
CA LEU A 194 -2.47 -11.03 2.10
C LEU A 194 -3.47 -10.69 3.20
N MET A 195 -3.52 -9.41 3.56
CA MET A 195 -4.58 -8.89 4.42
C MET A 195 -5.88 -8.81 3.62
N ASP A 196 -6.91 -9.50 4.10
CA ASP A 196 -8.20 -9.66 3.42
C ASP A 196 -9.33 -8.78 4.02
N ASP A 197 -9.00 -7.95 5.00
CA ASP A 197 -9.92 -6.98 5.60
C ASP A 197 -10.06 -5.71 4.73
N PHE A 198 -11.22 -5.08 4.85
CA PHE A 198 -11.50 -3.80 4.25
C PHE A 198 -11.70 -2.73 5.33
N ARG A 199 -11.43 -1.47 4.97
CA ARG A 199 -11.84 -0.29 5.74
C ARG A 199 -12.57 0.66 4.81
N SER A 200 -13.87 0.86 5.06
CA SER A 200 -14.75 1.65 4.20
C SER A 200 -14.68 1.21 2.73
N GLY A 201 -14.67 -0.09 2.50
CA GLY A 201 -14.53 -0.71 1.18
C GLY A 201 -13.11 -0.75 0.58
N VAL A 202 -12.13 -0.11 1.22
CA VAL A 202 -10.75 -0.05 0.71
C VAL A 202 -9.93 -1.25 1.23
N PRO A 203 -9.35 -2.08 0.35
CA PRO A 203 -8.44 -3.14 0.76
C PRO A 203 -7.07 -2.57 1.16
N ARG A 204 -6.37 -3.27 2.06
CA ARG A 204 -5.01 -2.93 2.51
C ARG A 204 -4.06 -2.78 1.32
N THR A 205 -3.22 -1.73 1.33
CA THR A 205 -2.32 -1.33 0.21
C THR A 205 -3.02 -1.00 -1.13
N GLY A 206 -4.34 -1.02 -1.17
CA GLY A 206 -5.10 -0.91 -2.41
C GLY A 206 -5.00 0.48 -3.03
N TYR A 207 -4.90 0.55 -4.35
CA TYR A 207 -5.07 1.77 -5.14
C TYR A 207 -6.02 1.50 -6.28
N ARG A 208 -7.14 2.23 -6.35
CA ARG A 208 -8.24 1.96 -7.30
C ARG A 208 -8.73 0.51 -7.24
N GLY A 209 -8.79 -0.03 -6.02
CA GLY A 209 -9.10 -1.44 -5.73
C GLY A 209 -8.00 -2.46 -6.06
N VAL A 210 -6.89 -2.06 -6.68
CA VAL A 210 -5.78 -2.98 -7.03
C VAL A 210 -4.85 -3.17 -5.85
N VAL A 211 -4.59 -4.41 -5.47
CA VAL A 211 -3.56 -4.79 -4.49
C VAL A 211 -2.37 -5.35 -5.25
N THR A 212 -1.26 -4.62 -5.21
CA THR A 212 0.00 -4.99 -5.87
C THR A 212 0.97 -5.60 -4.86
N PHE A 213 1.43 -6.82 -5.14
CA PHE A 213 2.34 -7.58 -4.29
C PHE A 213 3.31 -8.40 -5.13
N PHE A 214 4.26 -9.06 -4.47
CA PHE A 214 5.21 -9.97 -5.11
C PHE A 214 4.90 -11.40 -4.71
N TYR A 215 5.10 -12.36 -5.60
CA TYR A 215 4.91 -13.77 -5.29
C TYR A 215 5.85 -14.62 -6.14
N LYS A 216 6.69 -15.43 -5.49
CA LYS A 216 7.62 -16.37 -6.14
C LYS A 216 8.41 -15.74 -7.30
N GLY A 217 8.99 -14.57 -7.09
CA GLY A 217 9.83 -13.90 -8.10
C GLY A 217 9.05 -13.08 -9.13
N ARG A 218 7.74 -12.85 -8.93
CA ARG A 218 6.90 -12.15 -9.90
C ARG A 218 5.98 -11.11 -9.25
N ARG A 219 5.84 -9.96 -9.91
CA ARG A 219 4.85 -8.92 -9.55
C ARG A 219 3.44 -9.40 -9.92
N VAL A 220 2.50 -9.25 -8.98
CA VAL A 220 1.11 -9.67 -9.14
C VAL A 220 0.18 -8.52 -8.75
N HIS A 221 -0.85 -8.29 -9.56
CA HIS A 221 -1.96 -7.40 -9.27
C HIS A 221 -3.22 -8.21 -8.98
N LEU A 222 -3.74 -8.15 -7.74
CA LEU A 222 -5.11 -8.57 -7.45
C LEU A 222 -6.02 -7.37 -7.71
N ALA A 223 -6.78 -7.40 -8.81
CA ALA A 223 -7.42 -6.21 -9.37
C ALA A 223 -8.93 -6.41 -9.61
N PRO A 224 -9.75 -5.36 -9.45
CA PRO A 224 -11.15 -5.41 -9.85
C PRO A 224 -11.28 -5.44 -11.38
N SER A 225 -12.52 -5.36 -11.87
CA SER A 225 -12.78 -5.14 -13.31
C SER A 225 -12.27 -3.76 -13.77
N ALA A 226 -11.92 -3.64 -15.06
CA ALA A 226 -11.42 -2.40 -15.66
C ALA A 226 -12.42 -1.24 -15.60
N ASN A 227 -13.71 -1.53 -15.46
CA ASN A 227 -14.78 -0.54 -15.27
C ASN A 227 -14.99 -0.15 -13.79
N TRP A 228 -14.06 -0.48 -12.90
CA TRP A 228 -14.11 -0.04 -11.49
C TRP A 228 -14.24 1.49 -11.40
N ASN A 229 -15.24 1.95 -10.65
CA ASN A 229 -15.61 3.37 -10.55
C ASN A 229 -15.63 3.91 -9.11
N GLY A 230 -15.28 3.11 -8.11
CA GLY A 230 -15.26 3.55 -6.72
C GLY A 230 -15.29 2.40 -5.72
N TYR A 231 -15.07 2.74 -4.46
CA TYR A 231 -15.16 1.79 -3.35
C TYR A 231 -16.61 1.63 -2.87
N ASP A 232 -17.03 0.39 -2.68
CA ASP A 232 -18.29 0.05 -2.03
C ASP A 232 -18.08 -0.01 -0.52
N ILE A 233 -18.60 0.98 0.21
CA ILE A 233 -18.43 1.09 1.66
C ILE A 233 -19.07 -0.06 2.45
N THR A 234 -19.94 -0.86 1.82
CA THR A 234 -20.53 -2.06 2.42
C THR A 234 -19.56 -3.24 2.48
N TRP A 235 -18.38 -3.12 1.86
CA TRP A 235 -17.33 -4.13 1.96
C TRP A 235 -16.54 -3.97 3.25
N SER A 236 -16.72 -4.95 4.15
CA SER A 236 -16.08 -5.10 5.46
C SER A 236 -15.25 -6.38 5.58
#